data_AF-A0A0L1INT6-F1
#
_entry.id   AF-A0A0L1INT6-F1
#
_cell.length_a   1.000
_cell.length_b   1.000
_cell.length_c   1.000
_cell.angle_alpha   90.00
_cell.angle_beta   90.00
_cell.angle_gamma   90.00
#
_symmetry.space_group_name_H-M   'P 1'
#
loop_
_entity.id
_entity.type
_entity.pdbx_description
1 polymer ?
#
loop_
_entity_poly.entity_id
_entity_poly.type
_entity_poly.pdbx_seq_one_letter_code
_entity_poly.pdbx_strand_id
1 'polypeptide(L)'
;MSYYLSMVISGEGKDPKHRSHWAFAIHQPAQIIGDLLHVRPIDLRRLWYEFEHRSDSELILVDAIGLAKIAELDGPQRLQAISVIRDETAPKDGVRRCQDWVFSALIALEVEELVPAGTSELWKGLMGRTATEVEEAVGPKWTSFRGSHSSLR
;
A
#
# COMPACT_ATOMS: atom_id res chain seq x y z
N MET A 1 -11.73 -2.50 18.89
CA MET A 1 -11.09 -3.48 17.98
C MET A 1 -9.96 -2.75 17.28
N SER A 2 -8.77 -3.34 17.18
CA SER A 2 -7.60 -2.70 16.54
C SER A 2 -7.44 -3.22 15.11
N TYR A 3 -7.02 -2.34 14.22
CA TYR A 3 -6.73 -2.60 12.81
C TYR A 3 -5.31 -2.12 12.50
N TYR A 4 -4.60 -2.83 11.63
CA TYR A 4 -3.34 -2.37 11.07
C TYR A 4 -3.60 -1.71 9.74
N LEU A 5 -3.09 -0.48 9.58
CA LEU A 5 -2.87 0.13 8.27
C LEU A 5 -1.46 -0.26 7.82
N SER A 6 -1.37 -0.92 6.68
CA SER A 6 -0.13 -1.45 6.12
C SER A 6 0.04 -1.02 4.67
N MET A 7 1.29 -0.84 4.24
CA MET A 7 1.65 -0.79 2.84
C MET A 7 1.72 -2.21 2.28
N VAL A 8 1.02 -2.48 1.19
CA VAL A 8 1.18 -3.70 0.39
C VAL A 8 2.20 -3.43 -0.70
N ILE A 9 3.21 -4.30 -0.82
CA ILE A 9 4.22 -4.21 -1.86
C ILE A 9 4.11 -5.43 -2.77
N SER A 10 3.72 -5.22 -4.03
CA SER A 10 3.60 -6.28 -5.03
C SER A 10 4.64 -6.12 -6.14
N GLY A 11 5.28 -7.23 -6.52
CA GLY A 11 6.37 -7.25 -7.51
C GLY A 11 7.71 -6.72 -6.98
N GLU A 12 8.81 -7.28 -7.49
CA GLU A 12 10.15 -7.04 -6.95
C GLU A 12 10.69 -5.62 -7.20
N GLY A 13 10.18 -4.94 -8.22
CA GLY A 13 10.63 -3.58 -8.57
C GLY A 13 12.04 -3.49 -9.14
N LYS A 14 12.59 -4.61 -9.64
CA LYS A 14 13.96 -4.68 -10.21
C LYS A 14 14.12 -3.92 -11.52
N ASP A 15 13.03 -3.67 -12.25
CA ASP A 15 13.04 -2.83 -13.44
C ASP A 15 12.62 -1.40 -13.08
N PRO A 16 13.47 -0.38 -13.30
CA PRO A 16 13.12 1.02 -13.04
C PRO A 16 11.86 1.50 -13.79
N LYS A 17 11.54 0.89 -14.95
CA LYS A 17 10.32 1.17 -15.72
C LYS A 17 9.09 0.48 -15.14
N HIS A 18 9.28 -0.65 -14.45
CA HIS A 18 8.26 -1.47 -13.81
C HIS A 18 8.55 -1.64 -12.32
N ARG A 19 8.51 -0.51 -11.60
CA ARG A 19 8.62 -0.43 -10.13
C ARG A 19 7.58 -1.32 -9.45
N SER A 20 7.84 -1.70 -8.19
CA SER A 20 6.87 -2.39 -7.35
C SER A 20 5.56 -1.60 -7.27
N HIS A 21 4.44 -2.32 -7.34
CA HIS A 21 3.13 -1.74 -7.09
C HIS A 21 2.93 -1.58 -5.59
N TRP A 22 2.44 -0.40 -5.19
CA TRP A 22 2.12 -0.08 -3.81
C TRP A 22 0.61 0.12 -3.66
N ALA A 23 0.07 -0.37 -2.55
CA ALA A 23 -1.32 -0.26 -2.16
C ALA A 23 -1.45 -0.14 -0.64
N PHE A 24 -2.62 0.24 -0.13
CA PHE A 24 -2.91 0.17 1.29
C PHE A 24 -3.71 -1.08 1.62
N ALA A 25 -3.40 -1.70 2.74
CA ALA A 25 -4.23 -2.71 3.36
C ALA A 25 -4.66 -2.27 4.75
N ILE A 26 -5.93 -2.48 5.09
CA ILE A 26 -6.43 -2.34 6.46
C ILE A 26 -7.03 -3.66 6.90
N HIS A 27 -6.44 -4.28 7.93
CA HIS A 27 -6.83 -5.61 8.39
C HIS A 27 -6.66 -5.74 9.90
N GLN A 28 -7.29 -6.74 10.50
CA GLN A 28 -7.04 -7.04 11.91
C GLN A 28 -5.66 -7.70 12.10
N PRO A 29 -5.03 -7.54 13.27
CA PRO A 29 -3.80 -8.25 13.60
C PRO A 29 -3.94 -9.76 13.38
N ALA A 30 -2.92 -10.38 12.78
CA ALA A 30 -2.86 -11.80 12.42
C ALA A 30 -3.90 -12.28 11.39
N GLN A 31 -4.78 -11.41 10.89
CA GLN A 31 -5.69 -11.73 9.78
C GLN A 31 -5.04 -11.41 8.44
N ILE A 32 -5.25 -12.28 7.47
CA ILE A 32 -4.82 -12.10 6.07
C ILE A 32 -5.96 -11.59 5.18
N ILE A 33 -7.14 -11.37 5.77
CA ILE A 33 -8.32 -10.80 5.12
C ILE A 33 -8.47 -9.36 5.61
N GLY A 34 -8.74 -8.44 4.69
CA GLY A 34 -8.99 -7.04 5.01
C GLY A 34 -9.45 -6.22 3.82
N ASP A 35 -9.42 -4.90 3.99
CA ASP A 35 -9.65 -3.97 2.90
C ASP A 35 -8.35 -3.72 2.14
N LEU A 36 -8.41 -3.82 0.81
CA LEU A 36 -7.35 -3.40 -0.11
C LEU A 36 -7.79 -2.12 -0.81
N LEU A 37 -6.98 -1.07 -0.71
CA LEU A 37 -7.21 0.22 -1.37
C LEU A 37 -6.02 0.52 -2.28
N HIS A 38 -6.26 0.55 -3.59
CA HIS A 38 -5.18 0.72 -4.56
C HIS A 38 -5.63 1.42 -5.83
N VAL A 39 -4.66 1.80 -6.66
CA VAL A 39 -4.90 2.33 -7.99
C VAL A 39 -4.43 1.32 -9.04
N ARG A 40 -5.38 0.76 -9.81
CA ARG A 40 -5.08 -0.20 -10.88
C ARG A 40 -4.82 0.54 -12.19
N PRO A 41 -3.83 0.12 -13.00
CA PRO A 41 -3.64 0.70 -14.31
C PRO A 41 -4.81 0.34 -15.23
N ILE A 42 -5.38 1.35 -15.89
CA ILE A 42 -6.40 1.19 -16.95
C ILE A 42 -5.83 1.47 -18.35
N ASP A 43 -4.73 2.25 -18.43
CA ASP A 43 -3.94 2.41 -19.65
C ASP A 43 -2.48 2.66 -19.25
N LEU A 44 -1.62 1.63 -19.37
CA LEU A 44 -0.20 1.73 -19.01
C LEU A 44 0.61 2.61 -19.98
N ARG A 45 0.15 2.78 -21.23
CA ARG A 45 0.86 3.66 -22.19
C ARG A 45 0.64 5.12 -21.83
N ARG A 46 -0.58 5.45 -21.38
CA ARG A 46 -0.95 6.80 -20.92
C ARG A 46 -0.73 7.02 -19.42
N LEU A 47 -0.27 6.01 -18.68
CA LEU A 47 -0.19 6.01 -17.22
C LEU A 47 -1.49 6.49 -16.57
N TRP A 48 -2.60 5.93 -17.03
CA TRP A 48 -3.91 6.16 -16.43
C TRP A 48 -4.23 5.06 -15.44
N TYR A 49 -4.72 5.48 -14.29
CA TYR A 49 -5.10 4.61 -13.20
C TYR A 49 -6.53 4.88 -12.77
N GLU A 50 -7.11 3.88 -12.11
CA GLU A 50 -8.42 3.96 -11.49
C GLU A 50 -8.34 3.43 -10.06
N PHE A 51 -8.96 4.16 -9.14
CA PHE A 51 -9.07 3.72 -7.76
C PHE A 51 -9.98 2.49 -7.68
N GLU A 52 -9.56 1.52 -6.89
CA GLU A 52 -10.35 0.35 -6.57
C GLU A 52 -10.22 0.08 -5.07
N HIS A 53 -11.37 -0.14 -4.43
CA HIS A 53 -11.48 -0.58 -3.05
C HIS A 53 -12.10 -1.96 -3.04
N ARG A 54 -11.38 -2.95 -2.49
CA ARG A 54 -11.89 -4.30 -2.30
C ARG A 54 -11.98 -4.60 -0.80
N SER A 55 -13.19 -4.76 -0.28
CA SER A 55 -13.40 -5.24 1.09
C SER A 55 -13.30 -6.76 1.15
N ASP A 56 -13.02 -7.28 2.34
CA ASP A 56 -12.93 -8.73 2.62
C ASP A 56 -12.02 -9.51 1.65
N SER A 57 -10.91 -8.90 1.26
CA SER A 57 -9.95 -9.46 0.31
C SER A 57 -8.81 -10.18 1.02
N GLU A 58 -8.42 -11.35 0.49
CA GLU A 58 -7.19 -12.02 0.90
C GLU A 58 -5.97 -11.25 0.40
N LEU A 59 -5.20 -10.68 1.32
CA LEU A 59 -4.03 -9.84 1.03
C LEU A 59 -2.86 -10.62 0.41
N ILE A 60 -2.85 -11.95 0.54
CA ILE A 60 -1.84 -12.83 -0.06
C ILE A 60 -2.12 -13.05 -1.56
N LEU A 61 -3.39 -12.96 -2.00
CA LEU A 61 -3.79 -13.28 -3.37
C LEU A 61 -3.51 -12.16 -4.39
N VAL A 62 -2.95 -11.03 -3.96
CA VAL A 62 -2.64 -9.87 -4.83
C VAL A 62 -1.18 -9.78 -5.23
N ASP A 63 -0.52 -10.94 -5.39
CA ASP A 63 0.90 -11.07 -5.71
C ASP A 63 1.81 -10.20 -4.81
N ALA A 64 1.35 -9.99 -3.56
CA ALA A 64 2.06 -9.21 -2.58
C ALA A 64 3.31 -9.97 -2.12
N ILE A 65 4.45 -9.31 -2.18
CA ILE A 65 5.71 -9.83 -1.62
C ILE A 65 5.69 -9.72 -0.09
N GLY A 66 5.02 -8.71 0.44
CA GLY A 66 4.82 -8.54 1.87
C GLY A 66 4.04 -7.28 2.22
N LEU A 67 3.85 -7.09 3.52
CA LEU A 67 3.20 -5.94 4.13
C LEU A 67 4.19 -5.18 5.01
N ALA A 68 4.21 -3.85 4.89
CA ALA A 68 4.90 -2.99 5.85
C ALA A 68 3.86 -2.28 6.74
N LYS A 69 3.78 -2.63 8.02
CA LYS A 69 2.89 -1.97 8.98
C LYS A 69 3.26 -0.49 9.12
N ILE A 70 2.26 0.38 9.00
CA ILE A 70 2.40 1.84 9.13
C ILE A 70 1.89 2.30 10.49
N ALA A 71 0.64 1.94 10.82
CA ALA A 71 -0.07 2.42 12.00
C ALA A 71 -1.03 1.37 12.57
N GLU A 72 -1.45 1.58 13.82
CA GLU A 72 -2.60 0.92 14.42
C GLU A 72 -3.75 1.91 14.48
N LEU A 73 -4.94 1.46 14.11
CA LEU A 73 -6.17 2.24 14.05
C LEU A 73 -7.24 1.57 14.90
N ASP A 74 -8.10 2.36 15.52
CA ASP A 74 -9.39 1.87 16.03
C ASP A 74 -10.46 1.82 14.92
N GLY A 75 -11.70 1.50 15.29
CA GLY A 75 -12.82 1.39 14.36
C GLY A 75 -13.13 2.71 13.62
N PRO A 76 -13.36 3.82 14.35
CA PRO A 76 -13.52 5.14 13.75
C PRO A 76 -12.35 5.55 12.85
N GLN A 77 -11.10 5.41 13.32
CA GLN A 77 -9.90 5.75 12.56
C GLN A 77 -9.76 4.92 11.29
N ARG A 78 -10.12 3.62 11.32
CA ARG A 78 -10.19 2.79 10.11
C ARG A 78 -11.12 3.39 9.06
N LEU A 79 -12.33 3.78 9.47
CA LEU A 79 -13.30 4.35 8.52
C LEU A 79 -12.83 5.70 7.97
N GLN A 80 -12.22 6.54 8.81
CA GLN A 80 -11.63 7.80 8.38
C GLN A 80 -10.47 7.58 7.40
N ALA A 81 -9.55 6.64 7.69
CA ALA A 81 -8.45 6.31 6.79
C ALA A 81 -8.95 5.82 5.43
N ILE A 82 -9.99 4.98 5.38
CA ILE A 82 -10.62 4.55 4.12
C ILE A 82 -11.18 5.74 3.35
N SER A 83 -11.82 6.71 4.03
CA SER A 83 -12.34 7.92 3.40
C SER A 83 -11.21 8.77 2.81
N VAL A 84 -10.19 9.08 3.61
CA VAL A 84 -9.03 9.88 3.20
C VAL A 84 -8.33 9.26 1.99
N ILE A 85 -8.06 7.95 2.02
CA ILE A 85 -7.41 7.25 0.90
C ILE A 85 -8.29 7.26 -0.35
N ARG A 86 -9.61 7.13 -0.20
CA ARG A 86 -10.56 7.13 -1.33
C ARG A 86 -10.66 8.49 -2.01
N ASP A 87 -10.55 9.57 -1.25
CA ASP A 87 -10.69 10.93 -1.77
C ASP A 87 -9.46 11.37 -2.61
N GLU A 88 -8.34 10.65 -2.49
CA GLU A 88 -7.16 10.87 -3.33
C GLU A 88 -7.41 10.50 -4.79
N THR A 89 -7.28 11.50 -5.66
CA THR A 89 -7.56 11.35 -7.10
C THR A 89 -6.55 10.42 -7.77
N ALA A 90 -7.05 9.34 -8.37
CA ALA A 90 -6.25 8.41 -9.16
C ALA A 90 -5.54 9.13 -10.33
N PRO A 91 -4.24 8.90 -10.57
CA PRO A 91 -3.50 9.58 -11.63
C PRO A 91 -4.03 9.29 -13.04
N LYS A 92 -4.20 10.33 -13.85
CA LYS A 92 -4.57 10.26 -15.28
C LYS A 92 -3.81 11.29 -16.14
N ASP A 93 -2.61 11.65 -15.71
CA ASP A 93 -1.84 12.78 -16.25
C ASP A 93 -0.62 12.37 -17.11
N GLY A 94 -0.35 11.08 -17.28
CA GLY A 94 0.79 10.62 -18.06
C GLY A 94 2.14 10.75 -17.35
N VAL A 95 2.15 11.14 -16.06
CA VAL A 95 3.38 11.39 -15.30
C VAL A 95 3.40 10.56 -14.03
N ARG A 96 2.37 10.71 -13.18
CA ARG A 96 2.29 10.05 -11.87
C ARG A 96 1.94 8.58 -12.00
N ARG A 97 2.46 7.76 -11.07
CA ARG A 97 2.24 6.30 -11.00
C ARG A 97 1.61 5.92 -9.65
N CYS A 98 1.38 4.62 -9.43
CA CYS A 98 0.79 4.12 -8.18
C CYS A 98 1.54 4.57 -6.91
N GLN A 99 2.88 4.54 -6.91
CA GLN A 99 3.68 5.00 -5.76
C GLN A 99 3.50 6.50 -5.48
N ASP A 100 3.30 7.32 -6.52
CA ASP A 100 3.04 8.76 -6.38
C ASP A 100 1.65 9.01 -5.77
N TRP A 101 0.65 8.21 -6.13
CA TRP A 101 -0.68 8.25 -5.51
C TRP A 101 -0.62 7.84 -4.03
N VAL A 102 0.09 6.75 -3.71
CA VAL A 102 0.32 6.32 -2.33
C VAL A 102 1.01 7.40 -1.51
N PHE A 103 2.04 8.05 -2.07
CA PHE A 103 2.72 9.15 -1.38
C PHE A 103 1.78 10.32 -1.09
N SER A 104 0.94 10.73 -2.06
CA SER A 104 -0.09 11.75 -1.86
C SER A 104 -1.04 11.38 -0.71
N ALA A 105 -1.55 10.15 -0.73
CA ALA A 105 -2.43 9.63 0.32
C ALA A 105 -1.77 9.59 1.70
N LEU A 106 -0.47 9.27 1.79
CA LEU A 106 0.25 9.31 3.05
C LEU A 106 0.37 10.72 3.63
N ILE A 107 0.54 11.75 2.78
CA ILE A 107 0.52 13.14 3.25
C ILE A 107 -0.85 13.45 3.85
N ALA A 108 -1.94 13.10 3.18
CA ALA A 108 -3.29 13.35 3.67
C ALA A 108 -3.56 12.60 4.98
N LEU A 109 -3.17 11.33 5.09
CA LEU A 109 -3.30 10.54 6.30
C LEU A 109 -2.48 11.12 7.48
N GLU A 110 -1.30 11.69 7.19
CA GLU A 110 -0.44 12.31 8.20
C GLU A 110 -1.02 13.64 8.70
N VAL A 111 -1.62 14.45 7.81
CA VAL A 111 -2.35 15.69 8.17
C VAL A 111 -3.54 15.39 9.08
N GLU A 112 -4.23 14.27 8.84
CA GLU A 112 -5.38 13.81 9.64
C GLU A 112 -4.96 13.04 10.91
N GLU A 113 -3.65 12.98 11.23
CA GLU A 113 -3.08 12.27 12.39
C GLU A 113 -3.44 10.76 12.45
N LEU A 114 -3.74 10.15 11.29
CA LEU A 114 -4.06 8.72 11.17
C LEU A 114 -2.80 7.85 11.01
N VAL A 115 -1.66 8.47 10.72
CA VAL A 115 -0.33 7.83 10.70
C VAL A 115 0.66 8.68 11.50
N PRO A 116 1.76 8.08 12.01
CA PRO A 116 2.78 8.83 12.73
C PRO A 116 3.39 9.95 11.87
N ALA A 117 3.75 11.07 12.51
CA ALA A 117 4.53 12.12 11.86
C ALA A 117 5.85 11.57 11.28
N GLY A 118 6.24 12.06 10.11
CA GLY A 118 7.38 11.60 9.31
C GLY A 118 7.10 10.39 8.42
N THR A 119 5.87 9.85 8.42
CA THR A 119 5.53 8.68 7.60
C THR A 119 5.64 9.00 6.10
N SER A 120 5.08 10.11 5.63
CA SER A 120 5.16 10.47 4.21
C SER A 120 6.60 10.67 3.74
N GLU A 121 7.45 11.31 4.54
CA GLU A 121 8.87 11.53 4.22
C GLU A 121 9.67 10.22 4.17
N LEU A 122 9.42 9.30 5.11
CA LEU A 122 10.02 7.96 5.06
C LEU A 122 9.68 7.26 3.74
N TRP A 123 8.40 7.20 3.38
CA TRP A 123 7.95 6.50 2.18
C TRP A 123 8.38 7.18 0.88
N LYS A 124 8.49 8.51 0.87
CA LYS A 124 9.10 9.26 -0.23
C LYS A 124 10.53 8.81 -0.50
N GLY A 125 11.34 8.61 0.54
CA GLY A 125 12.71 8.10 0.43
C GLY A 125 12.82 6.64 -0.07
N LEU A 126 11.70 5.90 -0.06
CA LEU A 126 11.60 4.52 -0.54
C LEU A 126 11.00 4.41 -1.94
N MET A 127 10.49 5.50 -2.52
CA MET A 127 9.93 5.48 -3.88
C MET A 127 10.98 5.01 -4.88
N GLY A 128 10.60 4.08 -5.76
CA GLY A 128 11.53 3.49 -6.74
C GLY A 128 12.46 2.41 -6.22
N ARG A 129 12.50 2.16 -4.91
CA ARG A 129 13.27 1.04 -4.36
C ARG A 129 12.58 -0.30 -4.63
N THR A 130 13.39 -1.34 -4.65
CA THR A 130 12.94 -2.74 -4.76
C THR A 130 12.20 -3.17 -3.50
N ALA A 131 11.41 -4.25 -3.60
CA ALA A 131 10.72 -4.81 -2.45
C ALA A 131 11.69 -5.23 -1.33
N THR A 132 12.86 -5.77 -1.68
CA THR A 132 13.91 -6.12 -0.71
C THR A 132 14.46 -4.90 0.02
N GLU A 133 14.75 -3.80 -0.70
CA GLU A 133 15.23 -2.57 -0.06
C GLU A 133 14.15 -1.92 0.83
N VAL A 134 12.88 -2.05 0.48
CA VAL A 134 11.76 -1.61 1.34
C VAL A 134 11.70 -2.47 2.60
N GLU A 135 11.76 -3.79 2.46
CA GLU A 135 11.80 -4.75 3.58
C GLU A 135 12.95 -4.43 4.56
N GLU A 136 14.15 -4.22 4.04
CA GLU A 136 15.31 -3.83 4.86
C GLU A 136 15.10 -2.49 5.58
N ALA A 137 14.50 -1.50 4.91
CA ALA A 137 14.28 -0.18 5.48
C ALA A 137 13.19 -0.14 6.56
N VAL A 138 12.11 -0.93 6.40
CA VAL A 138 11.01 -0.98 7.38
C VAL A 138 11.27 -1.97 8.52
N GLY A 139 12.21 -2.90 8.32
CA GLY A 139 12.73 -3.82 9.32
C GLY A 139 11.63 -4.61 10.04
N PRO A 140 11.50 -4.51 11.38
CA PRO A 140 10.55 -5.32 12.15
C PRO A 140 9.07 -5.01 11.84
N LYS A 141 8.77 -3.96 11.08
CA LYS A 141 7.42 -3.65 10.60
C LYS A 141 7.03 -4.47 9.37
N TRP A 142 7.95 -5.25 8.80
CA TRP A 142 7.72 -6.09 7.64
C TRP A 142 7.11 -7.45 7.99
N THR A 143 6.08 -7.84 7.25
CA THR A 143 5.54 -9.20 7.21
C THR A 143 5.76 -9.76 5.81
N SER A 144 6.63 -10.77 5.70
CA SER A 144 6.97 -11.38 4.41
C SER A 144 5.93 -12.40 3.96
N PHE A 145 5.58 -12.38 2.69
CA PHE A 145 4.78 -13.41 2.00
C PHE A 145 5.63 -14.24 1.03
N ARG A 146 6.95 -13.99 0.97
CA ARG A 146 7.87 -14.81 0.18
C ARG A 146 7.81 -16.26 0.67
N GLY A 147 7.44 -17.18 -0.22
CA GLY A 147 7.29 -18.61 0.10
C GLY A 147 5.87 -19.04 0.51
N SER A 148 4.96 -18.11 0.80
CA SER A 148 3.57 -18.41 1.16
C SER A 148 2.71 -18.83 -0.04
N HIS A 149 3.14 -18.54 -1.27
CA HIS A 149 2.50 -18.99 -2.51
C HIS A 149 2.70 -20.48 -2.85
N SER A 150 3.50 -21.21 -2.05
CA SER A 150 3.82 -22.64 -2.31
C SER A 150 2.69 -23.61 -1.94
N SER A 151 1.67 -23.18 -1.20
CA SER A 151 0.70 -24.11 -0.58
C SER A 151 -0.66 -24.17 -1.29
N LEU A 152 -0.84 -23.42 -2.38
CA LEU A 152 -2.11 -23.31 -3.12
C LEU A 152 -2.00 -23.74 -4.59
N ARG A 153 -1.04 -24.61 -4.91
CA ARG A 153 -0.97 -25.31 -6.21
C ARG A 153 -1.14 -26.80 -6.05
#